data_AF-A0A8C5FJR6-F1
#
_entry.id   AF-A0A8C5FJR6-F1
#
_cell.length_a   1.000
_cell.length_b   1.000
_cell.length_c   1.000
_cell.angle_alpha   90.00
_cell.angle_beta   90.00
_cell.angle_gamma   90.00
#
_symmetry.space_group_name_H-M   'P 1'
#
loop_
_entity.id
_entity.type
_entity.pdbx_description
1 polymer ?
#
loop_
_entity_poly.entity_id
_entity_poly.type
_entity_poly.pdbx_seq_one_letter_code
_entity_poly.pdbx_strand_id
1 'polypeptide(L)'
;MGGEQARRGGTLPSARILAMHVQQLEIGAFTLATGAYKWTKLRSIARVVSQVQAFQESVYPYSPERQLQGYLRRRIQHLSGCDLHLLAADNDANFQQPSAQRHVRHIQETLRRVRGNFQ
;
A
#
# COMPACT_ATOMS: atom_id res chain seq x y z
N MET A 1 9.83 3.58 -38.22
CA MET A 1 10.24 3.96 -36.86
C MET A 1 9.05 3.70 -35.91
N GLY A 2 8.68 2.43 -35.74
CA GLY A 2 7.62 2.03 -34.81
C GLY A 2 8.30 1.59 -33.53
N GLY A 3 8.24 2.43 -32.49
CA GLY A 3 8.81 2.11 -31.20
C GLY A 3 8.20 0.81 -30.68
N GLU A 4 9.06 -0.12 -30.28
CA GLU A 4 8.67 -1.26 -29.48
C GLU A 4 8.03 -0.72 -28.19
N GLN A 5 6.70 -0.60 -28.18
CA GLN A 5 5.93 -0.61 -26.94
C GLN A 5 6.22 -1.96 -26.29
N ALA A 6 7.31 -2.01 -25.52
CA ALA A 6 7.60 -3.07 -24.58
C ALA A 6 6.28 -3.40 -23.90
N ARG A 7 5.82 -4.63 -24.10
CA ARG A 7 4.59 -5.23 -23.56
C ARG A 7 4.44 -4.76 -22.12
N ARG A 8 3.68 -3.69 -21.89
CA ARG A 8 3.47 -3.12 -20.55
C ARG A 8 2.55 -4.11 -19.86
N GLY A 9 3.14 -5.12 -19.21
CA GLY A 9 2.42 -6.03 -18.34
C GLY A 9 1.59 -5.22 -17.36
N GLY A 10 0.37 -5.67 -17.05
CA GLY A 10 -0.50 -4.99 -16.09
C GLY A 10 0.27 -4.70 -14.80
N THR A 11 0.17 -3.49 -14.28
CA THR A 11 0.71 -3.15 -12.96
C THR A 11 -0.37 -3.44 -11.92
N LEU A 12 -0.02 -4.09 -10.81
CA LEU A 12 -0.90 -4.24 -9.65
C LEU A 12 -0.56 -3.14 -8.64
N PRO A 13 -1.30 -2.02 -8.60
CA PRO A 13 -1.04 -0.97 -7.60
C PRO A 13 -1.46 -1.43 -6.20
N SER A 14 -0.81 -0.88 -5.18
CA SER A 14 -1.22 -1.10 -3.79
C SER A 14 -2.56 -0.40 -3.52
N ALA A 15 -3.59 -1.20 -3.23
CA ALA A 15 -4.92 -0.69 -2.87
C ALA A 15 -4.86 0.27 -1.67
N ARG A 16 -3.97 0.02 -0.70
CA ARG A 16 -3.79 0.88 0.48
C ARG A 16 -3.31 2.29 0.10
N ILE A 17 -2.37 2.40 -0.84
CA ILE A 17 -1.84 3.71 -1.28
C ILE A 17 -2.95 4.50 -1.98
N LEU A 18 -3.72 3.84 -2.85
CA LEU A 18 -4.85 4.48 -3.55
C LEU A 18 -5.94 4.93 -2.56
N ALA A 19 -6.27 4.10 -1.57
CA ALA A 19 -7.22 4.45 -0.52
C ALA A 19 -6.75 5.66 0.31
N MET A 20 -5.47 5.68 0.72
CA MET A 20 -4.89 6.83 1.43
C MET A 20 -4.92 8.10 0.56
N HIS A 21 -4.67 7.97 -0.75
CA HIS A 21 -4.71 9.11 -1.65
C HIS A 21 -6.13 9.68 -1.78
N VAL A 22 -7.15 8.82 -1.91
CA VAL A 22 -8.55 9.26 -1.87
C VAL A 22 -8.86 9.94 -0.54
N GLN A 23 -8.52 9.31 0.59
CA GLN A 23 -8.75 9.90 1.91
C GLN A 23 -8.13 11.30 2.04
N GLN A 24 -6.91 11.51 1.54
CA GLN A 24 -6.27 12.83 1.53
C GLN A 24 -7.07 13.86 0.72
N LEU A 25 -7.63 13.47 -0.43
CA LEU A 25 -8.49 14.34 -1.24
C LEU A 25 -9.82 14.66 -0.53
N GLU A 26 -10.33 13.75 0.30
CA GLU A 26 -11.58 13.91 1.05
C GLU A 26 -11.46 14.87 2.24
N ILE A 27 -10.25 15.15 2.74
CA ILE A 27 -10.04 16.08 3.87
C ILE A 27 -10.63 17.47 3.56
N GLY A 28 -11.35 18.03 4.55
CA GLY A 28 -12.02 19.32 4.46
C GLY A 28 -13.38 19.29 3.76
N ALA A 29 -14.09 20.42 3.75
CA ALA A 29 -15.47 20.49 3.25
C ALA A 29 -15.58 20.25 1.72
N PHE A 30 -16.61 19.50 1.30
CA PHE A 30 -16.98 19.27 -0.11
C PHE A 30 -17.86 20.37 -0.70
N THR A 31 -18.52 21.14 0.16
CA THR A 31 -19.41 22.22 -0.22
C THR A 31 -18.79 23.57 0.13
N LEU A 32 -19.20 24.59 -0.61
CA LEU A 32 -18.96 25.99 -0.29
C LEU A 32 -20.00 26.45 0.74
N ALA A 33 -19.79 27.63 1.34
CA ALA A 33 -20.76 28.25 2.24
C ALA A 33 -22.14 28.47 1.57
N THR A 34 -22.16 28.56 0.25
CA THR A 34 -23.38 28.66 -0.58
C THR A 34 -24.12 27.32 -0.75
N GLY A 35 -23.58 26.22 -0.23
CA GLY A 35 -24.11 24.86 -0.43
C GLY A 35 -23.67 24.20 -1.74
N ALA A 36 -23.09 24.95 -2.68
CA ALA A 36 -22.60 24.39 -3.95
C ALA A 36 -21.40 23.45 -3.76
N TYR A 37 -21.31 22.39 -4.55
CA TYR A 37 -20.18 21.46 -4.51
C TYR A 37 -18.89 22.05 -5.10
N LYS A 38 -17.76 21.73 -4.46
CA LYS A 38 -16.43 22.08 -4.97
C LYS A 38 -16.06 21.14 -6.13
N TRP A 39 -16.35 21.58 -7.34
CA TRP A 39 -16.12 20.80 -8.57
C TRP A 39 -14.67 20.33 -8.75
N THR A 40 -13.70 21.15 -8.35
CA THR A 40 -12.27 20.78 -8.40
C THR A 40 -11.96 19.55 -7.57
N LYS A 41 -12.56 19.43 -6.38
CA LYS A 41 -12.40 18.29 -5.48
C LYS A 41 -13.04 17.03 -6.06
N LEU A 42 -14.28 17.13 -6.55
CA LEU A 42 -14.96 16.02 -7.22
C LEU A 42 -14.17 15.51 -8.44
N ARG A 43 -13.65 16.43 -9.27
CA ARG A 43 -12.83 16.10 -10.43
C ARG A 43 -11.54 15.37 -10.03
N SER A 44 -10.88 15.78 -8.96
CA SER A 44 -9.66 15.12 -8.50
C SER A 44 -9.93 13.69 -8.02
N ILE A 45 -11.00 13.47 -7.24
CA ILE A 45 -11.39 12.13 -6.78
C ILE A 45 -11.77 11.25 -7.98
N ALA A 46 -12.58 11.77 -8.91
CA ALA A 46 -12.98 11.05 -10.11
C ALA A 46 -11.77 10.57 -10.93
N ARG A 47 -10.70 11.38 -11.05
CA ARG A 47 -9.47 10.96 -11.74
C ARG A 47 -8.82 9.74 -11.09
N VAL A 48 -8.77 9.68 -9.76
CA VAL A 48 -8.19 8.54 -9.03
C VAL A 48 -9.06 7.30 -9.23
N VAL A 49 -10.39 7.45 -9.16
CA VAL A 49 -11.33 6.35 -9.41
C VAL A 49 -11.20 5.81 -10.83
N SER A 50 -11.06 6.68 -11.84
CA SER A 50 -10.84 6.24 -13.23
C SER A 50 -9.52 5.47 -13.39
N GLN A 51 -8.47 5.83 -12.65
CA GLN A 51 -7.22 5.05 -12.64
C GLN A 51 -7.43 3.66 -12.03
N VAL A 52 -8.13 3.57 -10.90
CA VAL A 52 -8.49 2.29 -10.26
C VAL A 52 -9.24 1.40 -11.26
N GLN A 53 -10.22 1.96 -11.96
CA GLN A 53 -10.97 1.25 -12.99
C GLN A 53 -10.05 0.74 -14.12
N ALA A 54 -9.16 1.58 -14.62
CA ALA A 54 -8.21 1.18 -15.67
C ALA A 54 -7.30 0.01 -15.22
N PHE A 55 -6.93 -0.06 -13.94
CA PHE A 55 -6.19 -1.20 -13.40
C PHE A 55 -7.04 -2.47 -13.31
N GLN A 56 -8.33 -2.35 -12.96
CA GLN A 56 -9.25 -3.50 -12.91
C GLN A 56 -9.57 -4.07 -14.30
N GLU A 57 -9.65 -3.21 -15.32
CA GLU A 57 -9.87 -3.62 -16.71
C GLU A 57 -8.62 -4.27 -17.34
N SER A 58 -7.44 -4.11 -16.73
CA SER A 58 -6.21 -4.70 -17.25
C SER A 58 -6.21 -6.22 -17.10
N VAL A 59 -6.17 -6.92 -18.24
CA VAL A 59 -6.08 -8.38 -18.28
C VAL A 59 -4.63 -8.79 -18.14
N TYR A 60 -4.33 -9.61 -17.13
CA TYR A 60 -3.00 -10.21 -17.00
C TYR A 60 -2.86 -11.41 -17.93
N PRO A 61 -1.75 -11.54 -18.68
CA PRO A 61 -1.57 -12.63 -19.65
C PRO A 61 -1.26 -13.99 -19.00
N TYR A 62 -1.57 -14.17 -17.71
CA TYR A 62 -1.28 -15.40 -16.97
C TYR A 62 -2.42 -16.41 -17.13
N SER A 63 -2.06 -17.65 -17.44
CA SER A 63 -3.01 -18.75 -17.42
C SER A 63 -3.37 -19.12 -15.98
N PRO A 64 -4.66 -19.31 -15.64
CA PRO A 64 -5.07 -19.62 -14.28
C PRO A 64 -4.75 -21.06 -13.89
N GLU A 65 -3.82 -21.26 -12.97
CA GLU A 65 -3.51 -22.57 -12.38
C GLU A 65 -4.32 -22.82 -11.09
N ARG A 66 -5.49 -23.46 -11.22
CA ARG A 66 -6.46 -23.57 -10.11
C ARG A 66 -5.95 -24.34 -8.90
N GLN A 67 -5.13 -25.38 -9.11
CA GLN A 67 -4.59 -26.19 -8.01
C GLN A 67 -3.62 -25.37 -7.16
N LEU A 68 -2.68 -24.68 -7.81
CA LEU A 68 -1.75 -23.77 -7.15
C LEU A 68 -2.49 -22.65 -6.42
N GLN A 69 -3.49 -22.03 -7.05
CA GLN A 69 -4.31 -21.00 -6.41
C GLN A 69 -5.03 -21.53 -5.15
N GLY A 70 -5.60 -22.74 -5.21
CA GLY A 70 -6.25 -23.37 -4.06
C GLY A 70 -5.26 -23.70 -2.93
N TYR A 71 -4.06 -24.17 -3.27
CA TYR A 71 -2.98 -24.39 -2.30
C TYR A 71 -2.55 -23.07 -1.63
N LEU A 72 -2.27 -22.03 -2.42
CA LEU A 72 -1.86 -20.72 -1.90
C LEU A 72 -2.93 -20.09 -1.02
N ARG A 73 -4.21 -20.14 -1.41
CA ARG A 73 -5.32 -19.62 -0.58
C ARG A 73 -5.40 -20.30 0.77
N ARG A 74 -5.35 -21.65 0.81
CA ARG A 74 -5.35 -22.41 2.08
C ARG A 74 -4.17 -22.03 2.96
N ARG A 75 -2.99 -21.89 2.36
CA ARG A 75 -1.76 -21.57 3.08
C ARG A 75 -1.77 -20.14 3.62
N ILE A 76 -2.28 -19.17 2.86
CA ILE A 76 -2.50 -17.79 3.33
C ILE A 76 -3.48 -17.76 4.50
N GLN A 77 -4.60 -18.49 4.41
CA GLN A 77 -5.58 -18.57 5.50
C GLN A 77 -5.00 -19.20 6.77
N HIS A 78 -4.19 -20.26 6.63
CA HIS A 78 -3.53 -20.88 7.77
C HIS A 78 -2.56 -19.92 8.46
N LEU A 79 -1.85 -19.10 7.68
CA LEU A 79 -0.84 -18.16 8.19
C LEU A 79 -1.40 -16.79 8.58
N SER A 80 -2.67 -16.47 8.28
CA SER A 80 -3.20 -15.12 8.49
C SER A 80 -3.27 -14.70 9.96
N GLY A 81 -3.28 -15.66 10.88
CA GLY A 81 -3.26 -15.41 12.33
C GLY A 81 -1.87 -15.54 12.97
N CYS A 82 -0.85 -15.91 12.20
CA CYS A 82 0.50 -16.08 12.73
C CYS A 82 1.26 -14.75 12.77
N ASP A 83 2.13 -14.58 13.77
CA ASP A 83 3.05 -13.45 13.78
C ASP A 83 4.12 -13.65 12.70
N LEU A 84 4.00 -12.86 11.63
CA LEU A 84 4.88 -12.92 10.47
C LEU A 84 6.33 -12.56 10.81
N HIS A 85 6.55 -11.73 11.85
CA HIS A 85 7.89 -11.40 12.32
C HIS A 85 8.54 -12.57 13.07
N LEU A 86 7.76 -13.33 13.85
CA LEU A 86 8.23 -14.54 14.53
C LEU A 86 8.55 -15.64 13.52
N LEU A 87 7.63 -15.88 12.57
CA LEU A 87 7.84 -16.85 11.48
C LEU A 87 9.05 -16.52 10.59
N ALA A 88 9.31 -15.23 10.37
CA ALA A 88 10.47 -14.80 9.60
C ALA A 88 11.77 -14.82 10.40
N ALA A 89 11.71 -14.63 11.73
CA ALA A 89 12.88 -14.75 12.60
C ALA A 89 13.39 -16.20 12.69
N ASP A 90 12.49 -17.18 12.59
CA ASP A 90 12.85 -18.61 12.48
C ASP A 90 13.42 -18.97 11.10
N ASN A 91 13.42 -18.04 10.14
CA ASN A 91 13.90 -18.26 8.77
C ASN A 91 15.00 -17.24 8.41
N ASP A 92 16.24 -17.55 8.79
CA ASP A 92 17.44 -16.69 8.67
C ASP A 92 17.67 -16.09 7.27
N ALA A 93 17.11 -16.68 6.21
CA ALA A 93 17.25 -16.20 4.84
C ALA A 93 16.35 -15.00 4.47
N ASN A 94 15.25 -14.76 5.20
CA ASN A 94 14.20 -13.83 4.78
C ASN A 94 14.04 -12.58 5.66
N PHE A 95 14.78 -12.48 6.77
CA PHE A 95 14.61 -11.36 7.71
C PHE A 95 15.67 -10.27 7.55
N GLN A 96 15.37 -9.26 6.74
CA GLN A 96 15.98 -7.94 6.90
C GLN A 96 15.09 -7.11 7.81
N GLN A 97 15.48 -6.97 9.07
CA GLN A 97 14.76 -6.16 10.06
C GLN A 97 14.43 -4.77 9.47
N PRO A 98 13.15 -4.34 9.42
CA PRO A 98 12.77 -3.10 8.76
C PRO A 98 13.57 -1.93 9.33
N SER A 99 14.26 -1.20 8.46
CA SER A 99 15.05 -0.01 8.82
C SER A 99 14.26 1.04 9.61
N ALA A 100 12.93 1.04 9.52
CA ALA A 100 12.04 1.86 10.33
C ALA A 100 12.15 1.57 11.84
N GLN A 101 12.35 0.30 12.23
CA GLN A 101 12.47 -0.08 13.64
C GLN A 101 13.82 0.36 14.23
N ARG A 102 14.88 0.43 13.42
CA ARG A 102 16.17 1.06 13.82
C ARG A 102 16.01 2.56 14.05
N HIS A 103 15.32 3.27 13.16
CA HIS A 103 15.09 4.72 13.33
C HIS A 103 14.27 5.01 14.59
N VAL A 104 13.21 4.24 14.86
CA VAL A 104 12.41 4.41 16.09
C VAL A 104 13.25 4.13 17.35
N ARG A 105 14.09 3.10 17.36
CA ARG A 105 15.02 2.82 18.48
C ARG A 105 16.04 3.95 18.66
N HIS A 106 16.63 4.45 17.58
CA HIS A 106 17.57 5.57 17.63
C HIS A 106 16.93 6.86 18.15
N ILE A 107 15.71 7.18 17.72
CA ILE A 107 14.95 8.33 18.21
C ILE A 107 14.63 8.15 19.70
N GLN A 108 14.18 6.96 20.12
CA GLN A 108 13.92 6.66 21.54
C GLN A 108 15.18 6.77 22.39
N GLU A 109 16.32 6.29 21.91
CA GLU A 109 17.62 6.42 22.60
C GLU A 109 18.06 7.88 22.69
N THR A 110 17.87 8.66 21.64
CA THR A 110 18.20 10.10 21.64
C THR A 110 17.35 10.85 22.65
N LEU A 111 16.04 10.59 22.67
CA LEU A 111 15.12 11.19 23.65
C LEU A 111 15.44 10.76 25.09
N ARG A 112 15.86 9.51 25.30
CA ARG A 112 16.26 9.00 26.62
C ARG A 112 17.55 9.65 27.12
N ARG A 113 18.52 9.91 26.24
CA ARG A 113 19.76 10.64 26.57
C ARG A 113 19.48 12.10 26.91
N VAL A 114 18.62 12.77 26.14
CA VAL A 114 18.21 14.16 26.46
C VAL A 114 17.50 14.23 27.81
N ARG A 115 16.64 13.25 28.11
CA ARG A 115 15.93 13.19 29.41
C ARG A 115 16.86 12.94 30.60
N GLY A 116 17.99 12.27 30.40
CA GLY A 116 19.02 12.05 31.42
C GLY A 116 19.87 13.28 31.73
N ASN A 117 19.91 14.27 30.83
CA ASN A 117 20.73 15.47 30.96
C ASN A 117 19.98 16.67 31.58
N PHE A 118 18.73 16.46 32.02
CA PHE A 118 17.89 17.47 32.68
C PHE A 118 17.71 17.20 34.19
N GLN A 119 18.69 16.56 34.84
CA GLN A 119 18.81 16.49 36.30
C GLN A 119 20.03 17.26 36.76
#